data_AF-A0AAU4XLU6-F1
#
_entry.id   AF-A0AAU4XLU6-F1
#
_cell.length_a   1.000
_cell.length_b   1.000
_cell.length_c   1.000
_cell.angle_alpha   90.00
_cell.angle_beta   90.00
_cell.angle_gamma   90.00
#
_symmetry.space_group_name_H-M   'P 1'
#
loop_
_entity.id
_entity.type
_entity.pdbx_description
1 polymer ?
#
loop_
_entity_poly.entity_id
_entity_poly.type
_entity_poly.pdbx_seq_one_letter_code
_entity_poly.pdbx_strand_id
1 'polypeptide(L)'
;MTGAHAELDLVLRHYPVAQGRIAKELLQRVLAEIDQTSRLVEERAGRSRIARLVGAVGKRGREEQAKVERDLVGHQRELALRVDSLLRHGMAVDADVAVIAGHLRRTQYVAAHAEHSVRRAQAGLADLAEAVAALADYAADLETKLQGRIDTLDLAMVRLERRVTTLEVKNASDRSLKASLRTWQSGATYPGLPWTCRVTLLAQEVFTGPCGHYEQLTADTAYRRNLVEAVLDTGPVSWSERRSVAEILAETADDIGSGDLAILVAELLGAGLEPPLDVRRGPVVSRLRDQLTGERTDMPSSWAPSRLTGAGFLHQVVNEQADTALQARRAASPLAERATAQGTEHGSGPS
;
A
#
# COMPACT_ATOMS: atom_id res chain seq x y z
N MET A 1 -1.35 7.76 70.83
CA MET A 1 -1.95 9.05 70.44
C MET A 1 -0.84 10.03 70.06
N THR A 2 -0.17 9.79 68.94
CA THR A 2 1.15 10.39 68.63
C THR A 2 1.24 10.99 67.21
N GLY A 3 0.11 11.25 66.55
CA GLY A 3 0.08 11.92 65.23
C GLY A 3 -0.44 13.37 65.27
N ALA A 4 -1.46 13.66 66.09
CA ALA A 4 -2.18 14.93 66.06
C ALA A 4 -1.40 16.14 66.65
N HIS A 5 -0.36 15.92 67.46
CA HIS A 5 0.50 17.00 67.96
C HIS A 5 1.60 17.41 66.98
N ALA A 6 1.94 16.57 65.99
CA ALA A 6 2.93 16.89 64.96
C ALA A 6 2.35 17.80 63.85
N GLU A 7 1.05 17.69 63.56
CA GLU A 7 0.37 18.56 62.59
C GLU A 7 0.07 19.97 63.14
N LEU A 8 -0.24 20.08 64.45
CA LEU A 8 -0.46 21.37 65.12
C LEU A 8 0.82 22.22 65.25
N ASP A 9 1.99 21.59 65.42
CA ASP A 9 3.30 22.28 65.45
C ASP A 9 3.76 22.75 64.04
N LEU A 10 3.22 22.16 62.97
CA LEU A 10 3.59 22.51 61.60
C LEU A 10 2.73 23.65 61.03
N VAL A 11 1.50 23.78 61.53
CA VAL A 11 0.57 24.88 61.20
C VAL A 11 0.86 26.15 61.99
N LEU A 12 1.31 26.06 63.26
CA LEU A 12 1.77 27.24 64.02
C LEU A 12 3.06 27.87 63.46
N ARG A 13 3.79 27.15 62.59
CA ARG A 13 4.90 27.68 61.79
C ARG A 13 4.44 28.52 60.59
N HIS A 14 3.16 28.48 60.23
CA HIS A 14 2.60 29.20 59.08
C HIS A 14 1.97 30.54 59.50
N TYR A 15 2.80 31.47 60.00
CA TYR A 15 2.55 32.92 60.18
C TYR A 15 1.85 33.33 61.52
N PRO A 16 2.47 34.13 62.44
CA PRO A 16 3.50 35.16 62.29
C PRO A 16 4.72 34.91 63.21
N VAL A 17 5.70 34.13 62.74
CA VAL A 17 6.89 33.76 63.54
C VAL A 17 8.02 34.80 63.43
N ALA A 18 8.01 35.67 62.41
CA ALA A 18 9.00 36.74 62.28
C ALA A 18 8.82 37.85 63.35
N GLN A 19 7.56 38.15 63.71
CA GLN A 19 7.20 39.10 64.76
C GLN A 19 7.77 38.67 66.12
N GLY A 20 7.70 37.37 66.45
CA GLY A 20 8.15 36.86 67.74
C GLY A 20 9.66 36.80 67.91
N ARG A 21 10.46 36.75 66.84
CA ARG A 21 11.92 36.60 66.95
C ARG A 21 12.66 37.92 66.82
N ILE A 22 12.33 38.76 65.83
CA ILE A 22 12.98 40.06 65.65
C ILE A 22 12.53 41.01 66.76
N ALA A 23 11.23 41.06 67.08
CA ALA A 23 10.77 41.89 68.20
C ALA A 23 11.36 41.38 69.52
N LYS A 24 11.48 40.06 69.74
CA LYS A 24 12.09 39.50 70.96
C LYS A 24 13.59 39.76 71.06
N GLU A 25 14.36 39.58 69.99
CA GLU A 25 15.80 39.88 69.98
C GLU A 25 16.04 41.38 70.19
N LEU A 26 15.21 42.24 69.60
CA LEU A 26 15.27 43.69 69.80
C LEU A 26 14.83 44.10 71.21
N LEU A 27 13.76 43.51 71.76
CA LEU A 27 13.32 43.75 73.14
C LEU A 27 14.38 43.29 74.13
N GLN A 28 15.01 42.13 73.88
CA GLN A 28 16.10 41.62 74.70
C GLN A 28 17.32 42.55 74.65
N ARG A 29 17.64 43.14 73.49
CA ARG A 29 18.76 44.08 73.34
C ARG A 29 18.50 45.41 74.04
N VAL A 30 17.28 45.95 73.91
CA VAL A 30 16.85 47.18 74.62
C VAL A 30 16.80 46.94 76.13
N LEU A 31 16.27 45.80 76.59
CA LEU A 31 16.28 45.42 78.00
C LEU A 31 17.71 45.28 78.53
N ALA A 32 18.64 44.70 77.77
CA ALA A 32 20.04 44.60 78.15
C ALA A 32 20.72 45.97 78.28
N GLU A 33 20.42 46.93 77.39
CA GLU A 33 20.93 48.30 77.48
C GLU A 33 20.32 49.08 78.66
N ILE A 34 19.05 48.85 78.99
CA ILE A 34 18.39 49.41 80.18
C ILE A 34 19.00 48.84 81.48
N ASP A 35 19.31 47.54 81.50
CA ASP A 35 19.98 46.90 82.62
C ASP A 35 21.41 47.44 82.79
N GLN A 36 22.14 47.64 81.69
CA GLN A 36 23.49 48.20 81.72
C GLN A 36 23.50 49.66 82.20
N THR A 37 22.53 50.47 81.77
CA THR A 37 22.39 51.87 82.23
C THR A 37 21.95 51.94 83.69
N SER A 38 21.05 51.05 84.14
CA SER A 38 20.69 50.93 85.57
C SER A 38 21.90 50.55 86.42
N ARG A 39 22.73 49.59 85.97
CA ARG A 39 23.98 49.24 86.66
C ARG A 39 24.99 50.39 86.71
N LEU A 40 25.11 51.18 85.64
CA LEU A 40 25.98 52.36 85.63
C LEU A 40 25.47 53.46 86.56
N VAL A 41 24.15 53.61 86.72
CA VAL A 41 23.54 54.52 87.70
C VAL A 41 23.74 54.00 89.13
N GLU A 42 23.59 52.70 89.36
CA GLU A 42 23.84 52.06 90.67
C GLU A 42 25.32 52.10 91.06
N GLU A 43 26.25 51.85 90.15
CA GLU A 43 27.70 51.99 90.42
C GLU A 43 28.09 53.44 90.72
N ARG A 44 27.44 54.42 90.08
CA ARG A 44 27.65 55.85 90.40
C ARG A 44 27.00 56.25 91.72
N ALA A 45 25.82 55.73 92.03
CA ALA A 45 25.13 55.93 93.31
C ALA A 45 25.85 55.23 94.48
N GLY A 46 26.53 54.12 94.21
CA GLY A 46 27.35 53.34 95.14
C GLY A 46 28.70 53.97 95.47
N ARG A 47 29.28 54.80 94.59
CA ARG A 47 30.54 55.54 94.84
C ARG A 47 30.36 56.82 95.68
N SER A 48 29.16 57.17 96.14
CA SER A 48 28.86 58.47 96.76
C SER A 48 28.56 58.47 98.27
N ARG A 49 29.07 57.50 99.06
CA ARG A 49 28.99 57.61 100.54
C ARG A 49 29.86 58.73 101.11
N ILE A 50 30.95 59.11 100.42
CA ILE A 50 31.82 60.24 100.82
C ILE A 50 31.38 61.56 100.15
N ALA A 51 30.78 61.51 98.95
CA ALA A 51 30.25 62.71 98.28
C ALA A 51 28.93 63.23 98.90
N ARG A 52 28.14 62.37 99.57
CA ARG A 52 26.91 62.78 100.27
C ARG A 52 27.14 63.58 101.56
N LEU A 53 28.35 63.62 102.11
CA LEU A 53 28.67 64.38 103.31
C LEU A 53 29.32 65.76 103.03
N VAL A 54 29.71 66.06 101.78
CA VAL A 54 30.33 67.34 101.39
C VAL A 54 29.48 68.13 100.36
N GLY A 55 28.41 67.54 99.81
CA GLY A 55 27.55 68.15 98.79
C GLY A 55 26.37 69.01 99.28
N ALA A 56 26.19 69.22 100.59
CA ALA A 56 24.99 69.87 101.15
C ALA A 56 24.92 71.40 101.01
N VAL A 57 25.94 72.09 100.47
CA VAL A 57 25.95 73.58 100.37
C VAL A 57 26.37 74.13 98.99
N GLY A 58 26.68 73.28 97.99
CA GLY A 58 27.16 73.76 96.67
C GLY A 58 26.11 73.73 95.56
N LYS A 59 25.82 74.87 94.91
CA LYS A 59 25.07 74.98 93.63
C LYS A 59 25.52 73.98 92.55
N ARG A 60 26.79 73.53 92.61
CA ARG A 60 27.44 72.58 91.69
C ARG A 60 26.87 71.16 91.70
N GLY A 61 26.40 70.67 92.86
CA GLY A 61 25.85 69.32 92.99
C GLY A 61 24.44 69.17 92.37
N ARG A 62 23.63 70.23 92.42
CA ARG A 62 22.34 70.28 91.73
C ARG A 62 22.50 70.40 90.21
N GLU A 63 23.55 71.06 89.73
CA GLU A 63 23.87 71.12 88.30
C GLU A 63 24.34 69.78 87.75
N GLU A 64 25.16 69.03 88.51
CA GLU A 64 25.58 67.67 88.11
C GLU A 64 24.43 66.67 88.16
N GLN A 65 23.56 66.73 89.17
CA GLN A 65 22.37 65.87 89.23
C GLN A 65 21.35 66.21 88.14
N ALA A 66 21.13 67.50 87.86
CA ALA A 66 20.28 67.93 86.73
C ALA A 66 20.90 67.58 85.37
N LYS A 67 22.23 67.48 85.26
CA LYS A 67 22.92 67.00 84.06
C LYS A 67 22.74 65.50 83.88
N VAL A 68 22.87 64.71 84.95
CA VAL A 68 22.61 63.26 84.92
C VAL A 68 21.15 62.96 84.58
N GLU A 69 20.20 63.69 85.15
CA GLU A 69 18.78 63.56 84.81
C GLU A 69 18.50 64.00 83.35
N ARG A 70 19.13 65.07 82.86
CA ARG A 70 19.03 65.46 81.44
C ARG A 70 19.61 64.44 80.50
N ASP A 71 20.76 63.86 80.84
CA ASP A 71 21.42 62.84 80.03
C ASP A 71 20.60 61.55 80.02
N LEU A 72 20.01 61.17 81.17
CA LEU A 72 19.11 60.02 81.28
C LEU A 72 17.82 60.21 80.47
N VAL A 73 17.17 61.37 80.60
CA VAL A 73 15.98 61.72 79.82
C VAL A 73 16.31 61.81 78.32
N GLY A 74 17.50 62.31 77.98
CA GLY A 74 18.03 62.32 76.61
C GLY A 74 18.16 60.90 76.04
N HIS A 75 18.74 59.98 76.81
CA HIS A 75 18.93 58.59 76.40
C HIS A 75 17.61 57.82 76.35
N GLN A 76 16.69 58.04 77.28
CA GLN A 76 15.33 57.47 77.25
C GLN A 76 14.55 57.97 76.03
N ARG A 77 14.69 59.24 75.65
CA ARG A 77 14.08 59.80 74.44
C ARG A 77 14.70 59.21 73.17
N GLU A 78 16.02 59.02 73.16
CA GLU A 78 16.72 58.36 72.05
C GLU A 78 16.29 56.90 71.88
N LEU A 79 16.17 56.14 72.98
CA LEU A 79 15.65 54.78 72.99
C LEU A 79 14.20 54.73 72.51
N ALA A 80 13.34 55.65 72.96
CA ALA A 80 11.96 55.73 72.50
C ALA A 80 11.87 56.00 70.99
N LEU A 81 12.72 56.89 70.46
CA LEU A 81 12.80 57.17 69.02
C LEU A 81 13.34 55.98 68.22
N ARG A 82 14.33 55.25 68.75
CA ARG A 82 14.84 54.01 68.14
C ARG A 82 13.77 52.92 68.14
N VAL A 83 13.04 52.74 69.25
CA VAL A 83 11.91 51.80 69.35
C VAL A 83 10.79 52.17 68.38
N ASP A 84 10.41 53.45 68.29
CA ASP A 84 9.41 53.92 67.33
C ASP A 84 9.86 53.71 65.88
N SER A 85 11.13 53.98 65.56
CA SER A 85 11.70 53.71 64.24
C SER A 85 11.69 52.21 63.91
N LEU A 86 12.01 51.35 64.87
CA LEU A 86 11.97 49.89 64.70
C LEU A 86 10.53 49.37 64.56
N LEU A 87 9.57 49.93 65.28
CA LEU A 87 8.14 49.59 65.15
C LEU A 87 7.61 49.97 63.76
N ARG A 88 7.94 51.16 63.26
CA ARG A 88 7.58 51.58 61.89
C ARG A 88 8.21 50.68 60.83
N HIS A 89 9.47 50.29 61.00
CA HIS A 89 10.14 49.35 60.10
C HIS A 89 9.50 47.95 60.17
N GLY A 90 9.13 47.48 61.36
CA GLY A 90 8.38 46.23 61.55
C GLY A 90 7.02 46.25 60.85
N MET A 91 6.27 47.35 60.97
CA MET A 91 4.99 47.53 60.26
C MET A 91 5.16 47.56 58.73
N ALA A 92 6.22 48.18 58.21
CA ALA A 92 6.53 48.16 56.78
C ALA A 92 6.86 46.75 56.29
N VAL A 93 7.66 45.99 57.05
CA VAL A 93 7.97 44.59 56.75
C VAL A 93 6.71 43.72 56.81
N ASP A 94 5.82 43.91 57.79
CA ASP A 94 4.55 43.18 57.87
C ASP A 94 3.62 43.51 56.69
N ALA A 95 3.59 44.77 56.24
CA ALA A 95 2.85 45.18 55.05
C ALA A 95 3.42 44.51 53.79
N ASP A 96 4.75 44.48 53.62
CA ASP A 96 5.42 43.81 52.51
C ASP A 96 5.19 42.29 52.53
N VAL A 97 5.24 41.65 53.71
CA VAL A 97 4.93 40.22 53.88
C VAL A 97 3.47 39.93 53.53
N ALA A 98 2.53 40.80 53.91
CA ALA A 98 1.12 40.67 53.55
C ALA A 98 0.92 40.81 52.03
N VAL A 99 1.63 41.74 51.37
CA VAL A 99 1.62 41.89 49.91
C VAL A 99 2.20 40.64 49.22
N ILE A 100 3.34 40.14 49.69
CA ILE A 100 3.95 38.90 49.18
C ILE A 100 3.01 37.71 49.37
N ALA A 101 2.35 37.58 50.53
CA ALA A 101 1.36 36.53 50.78
C ALA A 101 0.14 36.66 49.84
N GLY A 102 -0.30 37.89 49.56
CA GLY A 102 -1.33 38.17 48.57
C GLY A 102 -0.93 37.74 47.15
N HIS A 103 0.31 38.05 46.73
CA HIS A 103 0.86 37.60 45.46
C HIS A 103 1.00 36.08 45.41
N LEU A 104 1.49 35.44 46.48
CA LEU A 104 1.63 33.98 46.56
C LEU A 104 0.28 33.27 46.46
N ARG A 105 -0.76 33.78 47.12
CA ARG A 105 -2.12 33.22 46.97
C ARG A 105 -2.64 33.38 45.54
N ARG A 106 -2.39 34.53 44.90
CA ARG A 106 -2.78 34.75 43.51
C ARG A 106 -2.04 33.81 42.56
N THR A 107 -0.73 33.61 42.73
CA THR A 107 0.04 32.68 41.90
C THR A 107 -0.39 31.23 42.12
N GLN A 108 -0.67 30.83 43.36
CA GLN A 108 -1.24 29.51 43.67
C GLN A 108 -2.60 29.28 42.99
N TYR A 109 -3.49 30.28 43.04
CA TYR A 109 -4.78 30.21 42.36
C TYR A 109 -4.63 30.07 40.84
N VAL A 110 -3.77 30.89 40.23
CA VAL A 110 -3.50 30.83 38.78
C VAL A 110 -2.88 29.49 38.40
N ALA A 111 -1.94 28.97 39.20
CA ALA A 111 -1.31 27.67 38.98
C ALA A 111 -2.34 26.53 39.03
N ALA A 112 -3.21 26.51 40.04
CA ALA A 112 -4.28 25.52 40.14
C ALA A 112 -5.27 25.58 38.97
N HIS A 113 -5.61 26.80 38.52
CA HIS A 113 -6.49 26.99 37.36
C HIS A 113 -5.83 26.55 36.05
N ALA A 114 -4.54 26.86 35.86
CA ALA A 114 -3.76 26.41 34.71
C ALA A 114 -3.63 24.89 34.70
N GLU A 115 -3.33 24.26 35.83
CA GLU A 115 -3.24 22.81 35.96
C GLU A 115 -4.58 22.13 35.61
N HIS A 116 -5.68 22.66 36.12
CA HIS A 116 -7.01 22.14 35.78
C HIS A 116 -7.33 22.29 34.28
N SER A 117 -6.96 23.42 33.67
CA SER A 117 -7.14 23.65 32.23
C SER A 117 -6.28 22.70 31.38
N VAL A 118 -5.04 22.44 31.80
CA VAL A 118 -4.15 21.45 31.16
C VAL A 118 -4.74 20.05 31.24
N ARG A 119 -5.25 19.63 32.40
CA ARG A 119 -5.91 18.31 32.53
C ARG A 119 -7.12 18.16 31.60
N ARG A 120 -7.95 19.22 31.47
CA ARG A 120 -9.08 19.20 30.52
C ARG A 120 -8.60 19.14 29.07
N ALA A 121 -7.57 19.90 28.70
CA ALA A 121 -7.01 19.86 27.37
C ALA A 121 -6.42 18.48 27.03
N GLN A 122 -5.73 17.85 27.99
CA GLN A 122 -5.22 16.48 27.84
C GLN A 122 -6.33 15.46 27.64
N ALA A 123 -7.44 15.56 28.40
CA ALA A 123 -8.60 14.71 28.19
C ALA A 123 -9.21 14.90 26.80
N GLY A 124 -9.42 16.15 26.37
CA GLY A 124 -9.96 16.44 25.04
C GLY A 124 -9.03 16.00 23.90
N LEU A 125 -7.70 16.06 24.09
CA LEU A 125 -6.73 15.50 23.14
C LEU A 125 -6.77 13.97 23.08
N ALA A 126 -7.01 13.30 24.21
CA ALA A 126 -7.18 11.86 24.25
C ALA A 126 -8.44 11.43 23.50
N ASP A 127 -9.57 12.10 23.74
CA ASP A 127 -10.84 11.84 23.06
C ASP A 127 -10.71 12.08 21.54
N LEU A 128 -10.02 13.15 21.13
CA LEU A 128 -9.75 13.43 19.73
C LEU A 128 -8.84 12.36 19.10
N ALA A 129 -7.80 11.92 19.80
CA ALA A 129 -6.91 10.87 19.31
C ALA A 129 -7.66 9.54 19.12
N GLU A 130 -8.57 9.19 20.03
CA GLU A 130 -9.45 8.02 19.89
C GLU A 130 -10.39 8.14 18.69
N ALA A 131 -11.03 9.30 18.50
CA ALA A 131 -11.89 9.54 17.34
C ALA A 131 -11.12 9.46 16.01
N VAL A 132 -9.89 9.98 15.96
CA VAL A 132 -9.02 9.89 14.78
C VAL A 132 -8.60 8.44 14.52
N ALA A 133 -8.29 7.66 15.55
CA ALA A 133 -7.97 6.24 15.42
C ALA A 133 -9.17 5.45 14.85
N ALA A 134 -10.37 5.68 15.37
CA ALA A 134 -11.59 5.03 14.88
C ALA A 134 -11.90 5.39 13.41
N LEU A 135 -11.64 6.63 12.98
CA LEU A 135 -11.76 7.05 11.59
C LEU A 135 -10.72 6.37 10.68
N ALA A 136 -9.48 6.22 11.16
CA ALA A 136 -8.43 5.51 10.43
C ALA A 136 -8.79 4.03 10.23
N ASP A 137 -9.30 3.36 11.27
CA ASP A 137 -9.75 1.97 11.19
C ASP A 137 -10.93 1.80 10.22
N TYR A 138 -11.90 2.73 10.26
CA TYR A 138 -13.02 2.72 9.31
C TYR A 138 -12.56 2.94 7.86
N ALA A 139 -11.61 3.85 7.64
CA ALA A 139 -11.05 4.10 6.31
C ALA A 139 -10.30 2.87 5.78
N ALA A 140 -9.51 2.20 6.63
CA ALA A 140 -8.80 0.97 6.27
C ALA A 140 -9.75 -0.20 5.94
N ASP A 141 -10.84 -0.36 6.70
CA ASP A 141 -11.89 -1.35 6.40
C ASP A 141 -12.60 -1.03 5.07
N LEU A 142 -12.91 0.24 4.81
CA LEU A 142 -13.52 0.67 3.56
C LEU A 142 -12.58 0.42 2.37
N GLU A 143 -11.30 0.76 2.49
CA GLU A 143 -10.28 0.49 1.46
C GLU A 143 -10.20 -1.01 1.15
N THR A 144 -10.14 -1.86 2.17
CA THR A 144 -10.11 -3.33 2.00
C THR A 144 -11.36 -3.84 1.28
N LYS A 145 -12.54 -3.34 1.64
CA LYS A 145 -13.80 -3.69 0.97
C LYS A 145 -13.84 -3.24 -0.48
N LEU A 146 -13.34 -2.04 -0.78
CA LEU A 146 -13.27 -1.52 -2.14
C LEU A 146 -12.28 -2.32 -2.99
N GLN A 147 -11.12 -2.66 -2.46
CA GLN A 147 -10.13 -3.50 -3.15
C GLN A 147 -10.72 -4.87 -3.49
N GLY A 148 -11.39 -5.53 -2.54
CA GLY A 148 -12.04 -6.82 -2.79
C GLY A 148 -13.14 -6.75 -3.87
N ARG A 149 -13.85 -5.62 -3.98
CA ARG A 149 -14.82 -5.39 -5.07
C ARG A 149 -14.13 -5.17 -6.41
N ILE A 150 -13.02 -4.44 -6.45
CA ILE A 150 -12.22 -4.24 -7.66
C ILE A 150 -11.71 -5.59 -8.18
N ASP A 151 -11.08 -6.39 -7.33
CA ASP A 151 -10.55 -7.71 -7.70
C ASP A 151 -11.66 -8.63 -8.26
N THR A 152 -12.85 -8.58 -7.66
CA THR A 152 -14.02 -9.34 -8.12
C THR A 152 -14.49 -8.88 -9.50
N LEU A 153 -14.51 -7.56 -9.73
CA LEU A 153 -14.90 -6.99 -11.02
C LEU A 153 -13.88 -7.30 -12.11
N ASP A 154 -12.59 -7.23 -11.81
CA ASP A 154 -11.52 -7.56 -12.75
C ASP A 154 -11.62 -9.02 -13.21
N LEU A 155 -11.85 -9.95 -12.28
CA LEU A 155 -12.09 -11.37 -12.60
C LEU A 155 -13.33 -11.57 -13.47
N ALA A 156 -14.41 -10.81 -13.21
CA ALA A 156 -15.63 -10.86 -14.00
C ALA A 156 -15.40 -10.30 -15.42
N MET A 157 -14.64 -9.21 -15.56
CA MET A 157 -14.29 -8.60 -16.84
C MET A 157 -13.45 -9.55 -17.69
N VAL A 158 -12.39 -10.15 -17.14
CA VAL A 158 -11.56 -11.14 -17.85
C VAL A 158 -12.40 -12.34 -18.34
N ARG A 159 -13.38 -12.79 -17.54
CA ARG A 159 -14.29 -13.88 -17.95
C ARG A 159 -15.22 -13.44 -19.08
N LEU A 160 -15.74 -12.23 -19.03
CA LEU A 160 -16.60 -11.67 -20.08
C LEU A 160 -15.84 -11.47 -21.38
N GLU A 161 -14.64 -10.91 -21.33
CA GLU A 161 -13.77 -10.73 -22.50
C GLU A 161 -13.48 -12.07 -23.19
N ARG A 162 -13.05 -13.09 -22.44
CA ARG A 162 -12.84 -14.45 -23.00
C ARG A 162 -14.10 -15.00 -23.66
N ARG A 163 -15.27 -14.79 -23.05
CA ARG A 163 -16.56 -15.23 -23.59
C ARG A 163 -16.91 -14.48 -24.87
N VAL A 164 -16.70 -13.16 -24.93
CA VAL A 164 -16.93 -12.33 -26.12
C VAL A 164 -16.01 -12.78 -27.24
N THR A 165 -14.70 -12.89 -27.01
CA THR A 165 -13.74 -13.37 -28.01
C THR A 165 -14.13 -14.75 -28.55
N THR A 166 -14.53 -15.68 -27.68
CA THR A 166 -14.98 -17.02 -28.11
C THR A 166 -16.22 -16.95 -29.00
N LEU A 167 -17.20 -16.10 -28.65
CA LEU A 167 -18.43 -15.93 -29.44
C LEU A 167 -18.17 -15.21 -30.77
N GLU A 168 -17.30 -14.22 -30.80
CA GLU A 168 -16.91 -13.51 -32.02
C GLU A 168 -16.21 -14.45 -33.00
N VAL A 169 -15.25 -15.23 -32.52
CA VAL A 169 -14.55 -16.22 -33.34
C VAL A 169 -15.50 -17.32 -33.81
N LYS A 170 -16.43 -17.77 -32.96
CA LYS A 170 -17.49 -18.72 -33.37
C LYS A 170 -18.35 -18.14 -34.51
N ASN A 171 -18.84 -16.91 -34.35
CA ASN A 171 -19.68 -16.28 -35.36
C ASN A 171 -18.93 -16.05 -36.68
N ALA A 172 -17.66 -15.63 -36.60
CA ALA A 172 -16.78 -15.52 -37.77
C ALA A 172 -16.59 -16.88 -38.47
N SER A 173 -16.39 -17.95 -37.70
CA SER A 173 -16.24 -19.32 -38.21
C SER A 173 -17.52 -19.82 -38.89
N ASP A 174 -18.68 -19.64 -38.26
CA ASP A 174 -19.98 -20.01 -38.83
C ASP A 174 -20.25 -19.29 -40.16
N ARG A 175 -19.95 -17.98 -40.23
CA ARG A 175 -20.10 -17.20 -41.47
C ARG A 175 -19.11 -17.65 -42.54
N SER A 176 -17.85 -17.85 -42.18
CA SER A 176 -16.79 -18.26 -43.09
C SER A 176 -17.09 -19.64 -43.68
N LEU A 177 -17.41 -20.64 -42.85
CA LEU A 177 -17.74 -21.97 -43.32
C LEU A 177 -18.94 -21.95 -44.27
N LYS A 178 -20.02 -21.24 -43.90
CA LYS A 178 -21.21 -21.10 -44.77
C LYS A 178 -20.90 -20.39 -46.08
N ALA A 179 -19.95 -19.46 -46.10
CA ALA A 179 -19.54 -18.76 -47.32
C ALA A 179 -18.72 -19.70 -48.22
N SER A 180 -17.66 -20.33 -47.71
CA SER A 180 -16.82 -21.26 -48.45
C SER A 180 -17.63 -22.44 -49.00
N LEU A 181 -18.53 -23.02 -48.21
CA LEU A 181 -19.44 -24.09 -48.67
C LEU A 181 -20.36 -23.61 -49.80
N ARG A 182 -21.00 -22.44 -49.67
CA ARG A 182 -21.90 -21.92 -50.73
C ARG A 182 -21.17 -21.70 -52.05
N THR A 183 -19.98 -21.09 -52.02
CA THR A 183 -19.17 -20.85 -53.22
C THR A 183 -18.65 -22.14 -53.85
N TRP A 184 -18.29 -23.12 -53.01
CA TRP A 184 -17.86 -24.44 -53.48
C TRP A 184 -19.02 -25.24 -54.10
N GLN A 185 -20.20 -25.24 -53.46
CA GLN A 185 -21.41 -25.90 -53.94
C GLN A 185 -21.93 -25.32 -55.25
N SER A 186 -21.79 -24.00 -55.45
CA SER A 186 -22.14 -23.37 -56.72
C SER A 186 -21.15 -23.67 -57.85
N GLY A 187 -20.06 -24.39 -57.57
CA GLY A 187 -18.98 -24.65 -58.53
C GLY A 187 -18.15 -23.42 -58.88
N ALA A 188 -18.28 -22.32 -58.12
CA ALA A 188 -17.54 -21.10 -58.37
C ALA A 188 -16.08 -21.19 -57.89
N THR A 189 -15.82 -21.97 -56.84
CA THR A 189 -14.45 -22.26 -56.39
C THR A 189 -13.91 -23.54 -57.05
N TYR A 190 -12.67 -23.45 -57.55
CA TYR A 190 -11.91 -24.56 -58.13
C TYR A 190 -12.57 -25.23 -59.37
N PRO A 191 -13.04 -24.44 -60.36
CA PRO A 191 -13.65 -25.02 -61.56
C PRO A 191 -12.63 -25.83 -62.34
N GLY A 192 -13.05 -26.99 -62.87
CA GLY A 192 -12.20 -27.85 -63.70
C GLY A 192 -11.16 -28.70 -62.96
N LEU A 193 -11.00 -28.54 -61.64
CA LEU A 193 -10.10 -29.39 -60.85
C LEU A 193 -10.76 -30.72 -60.46
N PRO A 194 -9.98 -31.82 -60.35
CA PRO A 194 -10.48 -33.09 -59.84
C PRO A 194 -11.04 -32.95 -58.43
N TRP A 195 -12.04 -33.77 -58.08
CA TRP A 195 -12.75 -33.68 -56.80
C TRP A 195 -11.80 -33.76 -55.59
N THR A 196 -10.79 -34.63 -55.64
CA THR A 196 -9.70 -34.78 -54.66
C THR A 196 -8.99 -33.47 -54.38
N CYS A 197 -8.60 -32.74 -55.42
CA CYS A 197 -7.94 -31.46 -55.33
C CYS A 197 -8.90 -30.40 -54.75
N ARG A 198 -10.15 -30.37 -55.24
CA ARG A 198 -11.18 -29.44 -54.76
C ARG A 198 -11.46 -29.58 -53.27
N VAL A 199 -11.58 -30.81 -52.74
CA VAL A 199 -11.82 -31.01 -51.30
C VAL A 199 -10.58 -30.71 -50.46
N THR A 200 -9.39 -30.93 -50.99
CA THR A 200 -8.12 -30.61 -50.31
C THR A 200 -7.96 -29.10 -50.16
N LEU A 201 -8.15 -28.35 -51.24
CA LEU A 201 -8.09 -26.89 -51.21
C LEU A 201 -9.21 -26.28 -50.36
N LEU A 202 -10.44 -26.83 -50.42
CA LEU A 202 -11.54 -26.40 -49.54
C LEU A 202 -11.21 -26.61 -48.06
N ALA A 203 -10.69 -27.78 -47.68
CA ALA A 203 -10.30 -28.05 -46.30
C ALA A 203 -9.20 -27.08 -45.84
N GLN A 204 -8.20 -26.85 -46.69
CA GLN A 204 -7.15 -25.87 -46.41
C GLN A 204 -7.73 -24.46 -46.21
N GLU A 205 -8.61 -23.98 -47.11
CA GLU A 205 -9.27 -22.67 -47.01
C GLU A 205 -10.02 -22.50 -45.68
N VAL A 206 -10.82 -23.51 -45.30
CA VAL A 206 -11.65 -23.47 -44.09
C VAL A 206 -10.80 -23.40 -42.81
N PHE A 207 -9.73 -24.21 -42.71
CA PHE A 207 -8.94 -24.30 -41.47
C PHE A 207 -7.79 -23.29 -41.38
N THR A 208 -7.28 -22.81 -42.51
CA THR A 208 -6.42 -21.61 -42.51
C THR A 208 -7.19 -20.33 -42.16
N GLY A 209 -8.53 -20.37 -42.30
CA GLY A 209 -9.44 -19.30 -41.90
C GLY A 209 -9.92 -19.36 -40.43
N PRO A 210 -11.04 -18.66 -40.11
CA PRO A 210 -11.57 -18.54 -38.75
C PRO A 210 -11.89 -19.86 -38.06
N CYS A 211 -12.29 -20.91 -38.78
CA CYS A 211 -12.64 -22.20 -38.19
C CYS A 211 -11.44 -22.86 -37.47
N GLY A 212 -10.25 -22.79 -38.07
CA GLY A 212 -9.04 -23.27 -37.40
C GLY A 212 -8.63 -22.40 -36.21
N HIS A 213 -8.95 -21.10 -36.24
CA HIS A 213 -8.75 -20.24 -35.08
C HIS A 213 -9.71 -20.57 -33.92
N TYR A 214 -10.97 -20.88 -34.22
CA TYR A 214 -11.93 -21.35 -33.23
C TYR A 214 -11.46 -22.64 -32.56
N GLU A 215 -11.02 -23.61 -33.36
CA GLU A 215 -10.51 -24.87 -32.85
C GLU A 215 -9.25 -24.67 -31.98
N GLN A 216 -8.36 -23.75 -32.37
CA GLN A 216 -7.20 -23.40 -31.54
C GLN A 216 -7.60 -22.83 -30.17
N LEU A 217 -8.62 -21.97 -30.12
CA LEU A 217 -9.07 -21.32 -28.89
C LEU A 217 -9.86 -22.25 -27.97
N THR A 218 -10.67 -23.15 -28.54
CA THR A 218 -11.66 -23.94 -27.78
C THR A 218 -11.34 -25.43 -27.69
N ALA A 219 -10.40 -25.93 -28.50
CA ALA A 219 -10.15 -27.36 -28.74
C ALA A 219 -11.38 -28.14 -29.26
N ASP A 220 -12.42 -27.45 -29.73
CA ASP A 220 -13.61 -28.08 -30.30
C ASP A 220 -13.43 -28.37 -31.81
N THR A 221 -13.47 -29.66 -32.16
CA THR A 221 -13.31 -30.15 -33.53
C THR A 221 -14.63 -30.26 -34.30
N ALA A 222 -15.72 -29.63 -33.83
CA ALA A 222 -17.03 -29.68 -34.47
C ALA A 222 -16.99 -29.23 -35.94
N TYR A 223 -16.20 -28.22 -36.30
CA TYR A 223 -16.10 -27.75 -37.68
C TYR A 223 -15.50 -28.78 -38.64
N ARG A 224 -14.64 -29.70 -38.15
CA ARG A 224 -14.14 -30.83 -38.94
C ARG A 224 -15.29 -31.73 -39.37
N ARG A 225 -16.16 -32.11 -38.44
CA ARG A 225 -17.33 -32.95 -38.72
C ARG A 225 -18.34 -32.24 -39.63
N ASN A 226 -18.67 -30.99 -39.30
CA ASN A 226 -19.63 -30.20 -40.07
C ASN A 226 -19.20 -30.02 -41.54
N LEU A 227 -17.89 -29.82 -41.79
CA LEU A 227 -17.38 -29.72 -43.15
C LEU A 227 -17.51 -31.04 -43.90
N VAL A 228 -17.14 -32.16 -43.26
CA VAL A 228 -17.26 -33.49 -43.88
C VAL A 228 -18.72 -33.81 -44.22
N GLU A 229 -19.62 -33.64 -43.27
CA GLU A 229 -21.07 -33.87 -43.45
C GLU A 229 -21.62 -33.01 -44.60
N ALA A 230 -21.33 -31.71 -44.61
CA ALA A 230 -21.82 -30.80 -45.65
C ALA A 230 -21.30 -31.14 -47.06
N VAL A 231 -20.04 -31.59 -47.18
CA VAL A 231 -19.47 -32.00 -48.48
C VAL A 231 -20.11 -33.31 -48.96
N LEU A 232 -20.33 -34.28 -48.05
CA LEU A 232 -20.99 -35.54 -48.39
C LEU A 232 -22.47 -35.35 -48.76
N ASP A 233 -23.15 -34.38 -48.16
CA ASP A 233 -24.56 -34.07 -48.46
C ASP A 233 -24.75 -33.37 -49.83
N THR A 234 -23.69 -32.76 -50.38
CA THR A 234 -23.79 -31.97 -51.62
C THR A 234 -23.94 -32.84 -52.87
N GLY A 235 -23.51 -34.10 -52.86
CA GLY A 235 -23.60 -34.97 -54.01
C GLY A 235 -22.79 -36.27 -53.88
N PRO A 236 -22.82 -37.14 -54.91
CA PRO A 236 -22.10 -38.40 -54.87
C PRO A 236 -20.61 -38.14 -54.72
N VAL A 237 -20.00 -38.83 -53.76
CA VAL A 237 -18.56 -38.94 -53.66
C VAL A 237 -18.04 -39.51 -54.98
N SER A 238 -16.96 -38.94 -55.52
CA SER A 238 -16.42 -39.31 -56.83
C SER A 238 -16.04 -40.78 -56.97
N TRP A 239 -15.80 -41.49 -55.85
CA TRP A 239 -15.63 -42.95 -55.85
C TRP A 239 -16.08 -43.59 -54.53
N SER A 240 -16.67 -44.79 -54.64
CA SER A 240 -17.12 -45.61 -53.51
C SER A 240 -16.15 -46.76 -53.17
N GLU A 241 -15.33 -47.18 -54.14
CA GLU A 241 -14.36 -48.26 -53.97
C GLU A 241 -13.21 -47.86 -53.06
N ARG A 242 -12.62 -48.86 -52.37
CA ARG A 242 -11.46 -48.65 -51.51
C ARG A 242 -10.19 -48.60 -52.33
N ARG A 243 -9.55 -47.43 -52.39
CA ARG A 243 -8.33 -47.17 -53.18
C ARG A 243 -7.20 -46.66 -52.30
N SER A 244 -5.95 -46.90 -52.69
CA SER A 244 -4.82 -46.40 -51.90
C SER A 244 -4.70 -44.88 -52.05
N VAL A 245 -4.32 -44.16 -50.98
CA VAL A 245 -4.12 -42.70 -51.06
C VAL A 245 -3.11 -42.34 -52.15
N ALA A 246 -2.02 -43.11 -52.27
CA ALA A 246 -1.00 -42.89 -53.29
C ALA A 246 -1.55 -43.00 -54.72
N GLU A 247 -2.42 -43.97 -54.98
CA GLU A 247 -3.10 -44.16 -56.27
C GLU A 247 -4.08 -43.02 -56.57
N ILE A 248 -4.89 -42.62 -55.58
CA ILE A 248 -5.82 -41.49 -55.70
C ILE A 248 -5.08 -40.20 -56.05
N LEU A 249 -3.95 -39.93 -55.39
CA LEU A 249 -3.15 -38.74 -55.65
C LEU A 249 -2.42 -38.78 -57.00
N ALA A 250 -1.91 -39.95 -57.40
CA ALA A 250 -1.29 -40.13 -58.71
C ALA A 250 -2.30 -39.87 -59.85
N GLU A 251 -3.50 -40.48 -59.79
CA GLU A 251 -4.56 -40.21 -60.76
C GLU A 251 -5.01 -38.75 -60.75
N THR A 252 -5.09 -38.14 -59.56
CA THR A 252 -5.41 -36.70 -59.46
C THR A 252 -4.37 -35.84 -60.18
N ALA A 253 -3.08 -36.17 -60.03
CA ALA A 253 -2.01 -35.46 -60.73
C ALA A 253 -2.09 -35.69 -62.25
N ASP A 254 -2.37 -36.91 -62.68
CA ASP A 254 -2.56 -37.26 -64.10
C ASP A 254 -3.78 -36.52 -64.70
N ASP A 255 -4.89 -36.42 -63.96
CA ASP A 255 -6.11 -35.70 -64.36
C ASP A 255 -5.88 -34.18 -64.49
N ILE A 256 -5.07 -33.59 -63.61
CA ILE A 256 -4.65 -32.18 -63.71
C ILE A 256 -3.72 -32.00 -64.92
N GLY A 257 -2.93 -33.02 -65.23
CA GLY A 257 -1.98 -33.04 -66.34
C GLY A 257 -0.71 -32.25 -66.04
N SER A 258 -0.05 -31.80 -67.10
CA SER A 258 1.18 -30.99 -67.04
C SER A 258 0.97 -29.59 -67.59
N GLY A 259 1.76 -28.61 -67.12
CA GLY A 259 1.76 -27.24 -67.63
C GLY A 259 1.30 -26.22 -66.58
N ASP A 260 0.83 -25.06 -67.04
CA ASP A 260 0.51 -23.90 -66.19
C ASP A 260 -0.49 -24.21 -65.07
N LEU A 261 -1.50 -25.05 -65.36
CA LEU A 261 -2.51 -25.44 -64.36
C LEU A 261 -1.88 -26.27 -63.23
N ALA A 262 -1.00 -27.22 -63.56
CA ALA A 262 -0.32 -28.05 -62.58
C ALA A 262 0.60 -27.22 -61.68
N ILE A 263 1.32 -26.25 -62.27
CA ILE A 263 2.17 -25.31 -61.54
C ILE A 263 1.31 -24.46 -60.59
N LEU A 264 0.21 -23.88 -61.07
CA LEU A 264 -0.67 -23.06 -60.24
C LEU A 264 -1.28 -23.84 -59.07
N VAL A 265 -1.71 -25.09 -59.30
CA VAL A 265 -2.19 -25.94 -58.22
C VAL A 265 -1.06 -26.28 -57.24
N ALA A 266 0.14 -26.60 -57.74
CA ALA A 266 1.29 -26.85 -56.88
C ALA A 266 1.65 -25.62 -56.01
N GLU A 267 1.60 -24.40 -56.56
CA GLU A 267 1.82 -23.15 -55.83
C GLU A 267 0.76 -22.91 -54.75
N LEU A 268 -0.53 -23.16 -55.03
CA LEU A 268 -1.59 -23.11 -54.01
C LEU A 268 -1.33 -24.13 -52.88
N LEU A 269 -0.79 -25.30 -53.25
CA LEU A 269 -0.32 -26.34 -52.33
C LEU A 269 1.07 -26.04 -51.74
N GLY A 270 1.66 -24.87 -52.02
CA GLY A 270 2.86 -24.36 -51.37
C GLY A 270 4.18 -24.61 -52.06
N ALA A 271 4.18 -25.01 -53.33
CA ALA A 271 5.40 -25.05 -54.12
C ALA A 271 6.00 -23.64 -54.25
N GLY A 272 7.32 -23.53 -54.19
CA GLY A 272 8.05 -22.27 -54.37
C GLY A 272 8.03 -21.31 -53.18
N LEU A 273 7.44 -21.70 -52.04
CA LEU A 273 7.52 -20.89 -50.80
C LEU A 273 8.89 -21.06 -50.13
N GLU A 274 9.46 -19.96 -49.66
CA GLU A 274 10.69 -20.00 -48.86
C GLU A 274 10.47 -20.79 -47.55
N PRO A 275 11.49 -21.41 -46.94
CA PRO A 275 11.35 -22.20 -45.72
C PRO A 275 10.56 -21.55 -44.56
N PRO A 276 10.66 -20.23 -44.27
CA PRO A 276 9.81 -19.60 -43.24
C PRO A 276 8.33 -19.50 -43.63
N LEU A 277 8.01 -19.58 -44.92
CA LEU A 277 6.66 -19.54 -45.49
C LEU A 277 6.14 -20.94 -45.89
N ASP A 278 7.03 -21.92 -46.10
CA ASP A 278 6.68 -23.33 -46.27
C ASP A 278 6.35 -23.95 -44.91
N VAL A 279 5.24 -23.46 -44.34
CA VAL A 279 4.70 -23.99 -43.09
C VAL A 279 4.41 -25.46 -43.31
N ARG A 280 5.02 -26.31 -42.48
CA ARG A 280 4.97 -27.78 -42.56
C ARG A 280 3.59 -28.25 -43.01
N ARG A 281 3.46 -28.60 -44.28
CA ARG A 281 2.17 -28.97 -44.84
C ARG A 281 1.79 -30.37 -44.45
N GLY A 282 0.48 -30.56 -44.45
CA GLY A 282 -0.11 -31.83 -44.17
C GLY A 282 0.39 -32.88 -45.17
N PRO A 283 0.48 -34.12 -44.71
CA PRO A 283 0.79 -35.23 -45.55
C PRO A 283 0.21 -35.20 -47.00
N VAL A 284 -1.09 -35.41 -47.17
CA VAL A 284 -1.75 -35.50 -48.47
C VAL A 284 -1.39 -34.31 -49.38
N VAL A 285 -1.32 -33.10 -48.81
CA VAL A 285 -0.95 -31.88 -49.54
C VAL A 285 0.49 -31.92 -50.05
N SER A 286 1.46 -32.28 -49.20
CA SER A 286 2.85 -32.39 -49.62
C SER A 286 3.01 -33.41 -50.75
N ARG A 287 2.36 -34.57 -50.66
CA ARG A 287 2.50 -35.60 -51.68
C ARG A 287 1.90 -35.20 -53.03
N LEU A 288 0.73 -34.54 -53.01
CA LEU A 288 0.10 -34.05 -54.23
C LEU A 288 0.94 -32.94 -54.87
N ARG A 289 1.46 -32.01 -54.07
CA ARG A 289 2.39 -30.96 -54.53
C ARG A 289 3.60 -31.57 -55.23
N ASP A 290 4.25 -32.53 -54.58
CA ASP A 290 5.47 -33.16 -55.10
C ASP A 290 5.21 -33.93 -56.41
N GLN A 291 4.05 -34.59 -56.54
CA GLN A 291 3.64 -35.23 -57.80
C GLN A 291 3.42 -34.23 -58.94
N LEU A 292 2.86 -33.04 -58.64
CA LEU A 292 2.62 -31.99 -59.64
C LEU A 292 3.92 -31.27 -60.05
N THR A 293 4.89 -31.12 -59.15
CA THR A 293 6.19 -30.48 -59.45
C THR A 293 7.23 -31.46 -60.01
N GLY A 294 6.99 -32.77 -59.89
CA GLY A 294 7.97 -33.80 -60.24
C GLY A 294 9.10 -33.94 -59.20
N GLU A 295 8.99 -33.28 -58.05
CA GLU A 295 9.91 -33.45 -56.94
C GLU A 295 9.63 -34.77 -56.22
N ARG A 296 10.68 -35.50 -55.84
CA ARG A 296 10.53 -36.82 -55.21
C ARG A 296 10.92 -36.74 -53.75
N THR A 297 9.95 -36.47 -52.89
CA THR A 297 10.17 -36.50 -51.43
C THR A 297 9.89 -37.89 -50.89
N ASP A 298 10.85 -38.42 -50.13
CA ASP A 298 10.68 -39.68 -49.43
C ASP A 298 9.68 -39.52 -48.29
N MET A 299 8.56 -40.20 -48.46
CA MET A 299 7.44 -40.18 -47.55
C MET A 299 7.57 -41.30 -46.53
N PRO A 300 7.25 -41.06 -45.24
CA PRO A 300 7.24 -42.13 -44.26
C PRO A 300 6.24 -43.21 -44.71
N SER A 301 6.74 -44.43 -44.92
CA SER A 301 5.95 -45.59 -45.35
C SER A 301 4.79 -45.92 -44.40
N SER A 302 4.84 -45.39 -43.16
CA SER A 302 3.86 -45.58 -42.11
C SER A 302 2.65 -44.63 -42.16
N TRP A 303 2.66 -43.57 -42.98
CA TRP A 303 1.55 -42.62 -42.95
C TRP A 303 0.32 -43.14 -43.68
N ALA A 304 0.47 -43.77 -44.84
CA ALA A 304 -0.69 -44.13 -45.66
C ALA A 304 -1.47 -45.29 -44.99
N PRO A 305 -2.72 -45.07 -44.54
CA PRO A 305 -3.58 -46.16 -44.10
C PRO A 305 -3.91 -47.07 -45.29
N SER A 306 -4.34 -48.30 -44.97
CA SER A 306 -5.00 -49.20 -45.90
C SER A 306 -6.12 -48.51 -46.69
N ARG A 307 -6.26 -48.88 -47.97
CA ARG A 307 -7.25 -48.44 -48.96
C ARG A 307 -8.51 -47.74 -48.39
N LEU A 308 -8.75 -46.49 -48.80
CA LEU A 308 -9.84 -45.61 -48.34
C LEU A 308 -10.95 -45.47 -49.40
N THR A 309 -12.19 -45.28 -48.94
CA THR A 309 -13.29 -44.76 -49.78
C THR A 309 -13.14 -43.25 -49.95
N GLY A 310 -13.87 -42.61 -50.86
CA GLY A 310 -13.78 -41.15 -51.00
C GLY A 310 -14.23 -40.38 -49.76
N ALA A 311 -15.19 -40.90 -48.98
CA ALA A 311 -15.54 -40.34 -47.66
C ALA A 311 -14.38 -40.49 -46.65
N GLY A 312 -13.68 -41.63 -46.66
CA GLY A 312 -12.49 -41.84 -45.84
C GLY A 312 -11.35 -40.88 -46.21
N PHE A 313 -11.14 -40.65 -47.50
CA PHE A 313 -10.20 -39.65 -48.01
C PHE A 313 -10.56 -38.23 -47.52
N LEU A 314 -11.83 -37.84 -47.63
CA LEU A 314 -12.31 -36.55 -47.15
C LEU A 314 -12.07 -36.35 -45.65
N HIS A 315 -12.39 -37.36 -44.82
CA HIS A 315 -12.10 -37.31 -43.38
C HIS A 315 -10.61 -37.12 -43.10
N GLN A 316 -9.75 -37.86 -43.80
CA GLN A 316 -8.30 -37.76 -43.62
C GLN A 316 -7.81 -36.35 -43.97
N VAL A 317 -8.19 -35.85 -45.15
CA VAL A 317 -7.78 -34.52 -45.64
C VAL A 317 -8.26 -33.42 -44.71
N VAL A 318 -9.52 -33.46 -44.26
CA VAL A 318 -10.06 -32.46 -43.34
C VAL A 318 -9.30 -32.44 -42.01
N ASN A 319 -9.04 -33.61 -41.41
CA ASN A 319 -8.29 -33.71 -40.16
C ASN A 319 -6.86 -33.20 -40.34
N GLU A 320 -6.22 -33.61 -41.41
CA GLU A 320 -4.84 -33.25 -41.71
C GLU A 320 -4.67 -31.74 -41.93
N GLN A 321 -5.55 -31.11 -42.70
CA GLN A 321 -5.51 -29.67 -42.92
C GLN A 321 -5.83 -28.88 -41.64
N ALA A 322 -6.75 -29.37 -40.82
CA ALA A 322 -7.04 -28.77 -39.52
C ALA A 322 -5.84 -28.88 -38.56
N ASP A 323 -5.20 -30.05 -38.47
CA ASP A 323 -4.01 -30.27 -37.64
C ASP A 323 -2.83 -29.41 -38.11
N THR A 324 -2.63 -29.31 -39.42
CA THR A 324 -1.60 -28.48 -40.05
C THR A 324 -1.81 -27.00 -39.72
N ALA A 325 -3.04 -26.50 -39.90
CA ALA A 325 -3.37 -25.11 -39.57
C ALA A 325 -3.21 -24.83 -38.06
N LEU A 326 -3.55 -25.79 -37.20
CA LEU A 326 -3.38 -25.66 -35.76
C LEU A 326 -1.89 -25.60 -35.37
N GLN A 327 -1.05 -26.46 -35.96
CA GLN A 327 0.39 -26.44 -35.76
C GLN A 327 1.02 -25.14 -36.25
N ALA A 328 0.63 -24.67 -37.43
CA ALA A 328 1.05 -23.39 -38.00
C ALA A 328 0.77 -22.21 -37.04
N ARG A 329 -0.45 -22.14 -36.50
CA ARG A 329 -0.85 -21.08 -35.57
C ARG A 329 -0.15 -21.17 -34.22
N ARG A 330 0.16 -22.38 -33.74
CA ARG A 330 0.93 -22.59 -32.52
C ARG A 330 2.37 -22.12 -32.70
N ALA A 331 2.99 -22.43 -33.84
CA ALA A 331 4.34 -21.98 -34.18
C ALA A 331 4.41 -20.45 -34.32
N ALA A 332 3.38 -19.81 -34.86
CA ALA A 332 3.31 -18.36 -35.02
C ALA A 332 2.92 -17.61 -33.71
N SER A 333 2.55 -18.30 -32.64
CA SER A 333 2.11 -17.64 -31.41
C SER A 333 3.33 -17.15 -30.60
N PRO A 334 3.39 -15.88 -30.17
CA PRO A 334 4.53 -15.32 -29.43
C PRO A 334 4.78 -15.97 -28.06
N LEU A 335 3.82 -16.77 -27.56
CA LEU A 335 4.01 -17.61 -26.37
C LEU A 335 5.03 -18.74 -26.61
N ALA A 336 5.17 -19.22 -27.85
CA ALA A 336 6.15 -20.23 -28.20
C ALA A 336 7.59 -19.68 -28.10
N GLU A 337 7.80 -18.41 -28.46
CA GLU A 337 9.10 -17.74 -28.37
C GLU A 337 9.57 -17.53 -26.91
N ARG A 338 8.64 -17.29 -25.99
CA ARG A 338 8.98 -17.15 -24.56
C ARG A 338 9.35 -18.48 -23.91
N ALA A 339 8.70 -19.58 -24.31
CA ALA A 339 9.03 -20.91 -23.80
C ALA A 339 10.39 -21.42 -24.30
N THR A 340 10.78 -21.08 -25.53
CA THR A 340 12.11 -21.42 -26.06
C THR A 340 13.21 -20.52 -25.49
N ALA A 341 12.95 -19.23 -25.25
CA ALA A 341 13.91 -18.32 -24.63
C ALA A 341 14.20 -18.64 -23.15
N GLN A 342 13.22 -19.11 -22.39
CA GLN A 342 13.43 -19.51 -20.98
C GLN A 342 14.15 -20.87 -20.83
N GLY A 343 14.08 -21.73 -21.84
CA GLY A 343 14.77 -23.04 -21.83
C GLY A 343 16.28 -22.96 -22.10
N THR A 344 16.75 -21.91 -22.77
CA THR A 344 18.18 -21.73 -23.12
C THR A 344 19.01 -21.02 -22.05
N GLU A 345 18.39 -20.29 -21.11
CA GLU A 345 19.12 -19.59 -20.03
C GLU A 345 19.47 -20.45 -18.81
N HIS A 346 19.01 -21.71 -18.72
CA HIS A 346 19.33 -22.61 -17.61
C HIS A 346 20.31 -23.75 -17.97
N GLY A 347 20.85 -23.78 -19.19
CA GLY A 347 21.71 -24.86 -19.69
C GLY A 347 23.23 -24.59 -19.68
N SER A 348 23.67 -23.36 -19.43
CA SER A 348 25.10 -22.99 -19.54
C SER A 348 25.66 -22.52 -18.19
N GLY A 349 25.62 -23.40 -17.19
CA GLY A 349 26.50 -23.29 -16.02
C GLY A 349 27.82 -23.98 -16.34
N PRO A 350 28.97 -23.29 -16.29
CA PRO A 350 30.26 -23.92 -16.57
C PRO A 350 30.54 -24.99 -15.50
N SER A 351 30.72 -26.23 -15.95
CA SER A 351 31.34 -27.29 -15.14
C SER A 351 32.85 -27.20 -15.22
#